data_AF-A0A516SE69-F1
#
_entry.id   AF-A0A516SE69-F1
#
_cell.length_a   1.000
_cell.length_b   1.000
_cell.length_c   1.000
_cell.angle_alpha   90.00
_cell.angle_beta   90.00
_cell.angle_gamma   90.00
#
_symmetry.space_group_name_H-M   'P 1'
#
loop_
_entity.id
_entity.type
_entity.pdbx_description
1 polymer ?
#
loop_
_entity_poly.entity_id
_entity_poly.type
_entity_poly.pdbx_seq_one_letter_code
_entity_poly.pdbx_strand_id
1 'polypeptide(L)'
;MLAGLSTKLLIVRGWHVRRQRWFREGPLTDFGLTLMVLWLLTQLNPAVPLFGVVVQPVGLPQPWVSPISNALLFLRALEGVGVMLSVTAVGLLVTTLLAQRRNAVLAIFGLVLTALLLKVLFAGALLKPTEFLAWFNLNVLAGALLAWGLLAVLVRLQRRWQARMALLCLGMAQLVEALWPLTAQPVGMASLFKWSYGHLRDFSGLTQTMSEAWPWLAAAYLFWLMVLDWRQARHSVVLP
;
A
#
# COMPACT_ATOMS: atom_id res chain seq x y z
N MET A 1 -16.95 32.52 21.91
CA MET A 1 -16.22 32.40 20.62
C MET A 1 -14.69 32.34 20.77
N LEU A 2 -14.06 33.10 21.68
CA LEU A 2 -12.59 33.11 21.87
C LEU A 2 -11.98 31.77 22.36
N ALA A 3 -12.70 31.01 23.20
CA ALA A 3 -12.24 29.70 23.68
C ALA A 3 -12.08 28.66 22.56
N GLY A 4 -12.94 28.68 21.53
CA GLY A 4 -12.86 27.75 20.39
C GLY A 4 -11.70 28.03 19.43
N LEU A 5 -11.28 29.29 19.31
CA LEU A 5 -10.12 29.70 18.52
C LEU A 5 -8.80 29.27 19.17
N SER A 6 -8.69 29.42 20.49
CA SER A 6 -7.55 28.94 21.30
C SER A 6 -7.36 27.42 21.14
N THR A 7 -8.43 26.64 21.29
CA THR A 7 -8.36 25.18 21.16
C THR A 7 -7.98 24.74 19.74
N LYS A 8 -8.55 25.38 18.71
CA LYS A 8 -8.16 25.11 17.31
C LYS A 8 -6.68 25.42 17.05
N LEU A 9 -6.18 26.55 17.54
CA LEU A 9 -4.78 26.96 17.39
C LEU A 9 -3.81 26.03 18.13
N LEU A 10 -4.19 25.55 19.32
CA LEU A 10 -3.40 24.58 20.09
C LEU A 10 -3.36 23.21 19.41
N ILE A 11 -4.48 22.74 18.84
CA ILE A 11 -4.54 21.50 18.06
C ILE A 11 -3.66 21.62 16.81
N VAL A 12 -3.76 22.75 16.07
CA VAL A 12 -2.98 23.00 14.87
C VAL A 12 -1.48 23.09 15.19
N ARG A 13 -1.08 23.83 16.23
CA ARG A 13 0.32 23.88 16.68
C ARG A 13 0.83 22.51 17.14
N GLY A 14 0.05 21.78 17.93
CA GLY A 14 0.41 20.43 18.38
C GLY A 14 0.60 19.47 17.22
N TRP A 15 -0.27 19.56 16.20
CA TRP A 15 -0.15 18.81 14.95
C TRP A 15 1.12 19.18 14.20
N HIS A 16 1.41 20.46 14.01
CA HIS A 16 2.64 20.90 13.32
C HIS A 16 3.91 20.41 14.01
N VAL A 17 4.00 20.55 15.33
CA VAL A 17 5.17 20.08 16.10
C VAL A 17 5.34 18.56 16.00
N ARG A 18 4.25 17.80 16.07
CA ARG A 18 4.30 16.34 15.94
C ARG A 18 4.65 15.91 14.51
N ARG A 19 4.09 16.58 13.50
CA ARG A 19 4.39 16.37 12.07
C ARG A 19 5.86 16.65 11.77
N GLN A 20 6.43 17.73 12.28
CA GLN A 20 7.86 18.06 12.09
C GLN A 20 8.80 17.05 12.75
N ARG A 21 8.39 16.42 13.86
CA ARG A 21 9.21 15.39 14.53
C ARG A 21 9.29 14.09 13.72
N TRP A 22 8.19 13.72 13.05
CA TRP A 22 8.10 12.44 12.34
C TRP A 22 8.43 12.56 10.86
N PHE A 23 8.01 13.63 10.20
CA PHE A 23 8.07 13.80 8.75
C PHE A 23 8.90 15.01 8.33
N ARG A 24 9.53 14.90 7.16
CA ARG A 24 10.34 15.99 6.59
C ARG A 24 9.49 17.20 6.21
N GLU A 25 10.10 18.37 6.26
CA GLU A 25 9.49 19.59 5.76
C GLU A 25 9.47 19.62 4.22
N GLY A 26 8.53 20.39 3.68
CA GLY A 26 8.42 20.64 2.25
C GLY A 26 7.21 19.97 1.56
N PRO A 27 6.76 20.56 0.44
CA PRO A 27 5.51 20.21 -0.23
C PRO A 27 5.49 18.77 -0.77
N LEU A 28 6.65 18.20 -1.13
CA LEU A 28 6.75 16.81 -1.57
C LEU A 28 6.43 15.82 -0.47
N THR A 29 6.77 16.13 0.78
CA THR A 29 6.43 15.26 1.90
C THR A 29 4.93 15.32 2.17
N ASP A 30 4.31 16.50 2.05
CA ASP A 30 2.86 16.66 2.21
C ASP A 30 2.09 15.93 1.10
N PHE A 31 2.57 15.99 -0.14
CA PHE A 31 2.02 15.19 -1.24
C PHE A 31 2.16 13.69 -0.96
N GLY A 32 3.34 13.22 -0.55
CA GLY A 32 3.54 11.82 -0.19
C GLY A 32 2.67 11.34 0.98
N LEU A 33 2.46 12.19 1.99
CA LEU A 33 1.52 11.93 3.09
C LEU A 33 0.08 11.83 2.58
N THR A 34 -0.31 12.70 1.65
CA THR A 34 -1.63 12.65 1.00
C THR A 34 -1.82 11.32 0.26
N LEU A 35 -0.78 10.82 -0.41
CA LEU A 35 -0.80 9.49 -1.02
C LEU A 35 -0.91 8.36 0.01
N MET A 36 -0.31 8.49 1.20
CA MET A 36 -0.49 7.50 2.27
C MET A 36 -1.91 7.50 2.84
N VAL A 37 -2.51 8.67 3.00
CA VAL A 37 -3.92 8.78 3.38
C VAL A 37 -4.80 8.16 2.29
N LEU A 38 -4.55 8.46 1.02
CA LEU A 38 -5.27 7.87 -0.10
C LEU A 38 -5.15 6.35 -0.09
N TRP A 39 -3.95 5.80 0.14
CA TRP A 39 -3.73 4.36 0.28
C TRP A 39 -4.54 3.74 1.43
N LEU A 40 -4.62 4.41 2.58
CA LEU A 40 -5.45 3.93 3.71
C LEU A 40 -6.94 3.98 3.39
N LEU A 41 -7.39 4.94 2.60
CA LEU A 41 -8.79 5.04 2.15
C LEU A 41 -9.18 3.86 1.25
N THR A 42 -8.26 3.35 0.42
CA THR A 42 -8.54 2.15 -0.40
C THR A 42 -8.80 0.92 0.47
N GLN A 43 -8.21 0.86 1.68
CA GLN A 43 -8.40 -0.25 2.61
C GLN A 43 -9.79 -0.31 3.25
N LEU A 44 -10.54 0.79 3.20
CA LEU A 44 -11.94 0.82 3.67
C LEU A 44 -12.85 -0.04 2.79
N ASN A 45 -12.47 -0.32 1.54
CA ASN A 45 -13.17 -1.28 0.72
C ASN A 45 -12.72 -2.70 1.10
N PRO A 46 -13.59 -3.51 1.70
CA PRO A 46 -13.21 -4.86 2.11
C PRO A 46 -13.13 -5.82 0.92
N ALA A 47 -13.64 -5.46 -0.26
CA ALA A 47 -13.56 -6.25 -1.48
C ALA A 47 -12.20 -6.10 -2.20
N VAL A 48 -11.49 -4.99 -1.97
CA VAL A 48 -10.10 -4.85 -2.40
C VAL A 48 -9.23 -5.64 -1.43
N PRO A 49 -8.28 -6.48 -1.84
CA PRO A 49 -7.45 -7.19 -0.86
C PRO A 49 -6.37 -6.28 -0.26
N LEU A 50 -5.97 -6.54 0.99
CA LEU A 50 -5.13 -5.64 1.79
C LEU A 50 -3.69 -5.51 1.25
N PHE A 51 -3.16 -6.57 0.63
CA PHE A 51 -1.78 -6.67 0.19
C PHE A 51 -1.66 -7.24 -1.23
N GLY A 52 -2.27 -6.62 -2.23
CA GLY A 52 -2.26 -7.14 -3.59
C GLY A 52 -3.30 -8.24 -3.73
N VAL A 53 -3.03 -9.34 -4.43
CA VAL A 53 -4.09 -10.27 -4.78
C VAL A 53 -4.27 -11.39 -3.75
N VAL A 54 -5.50 -11.54 -3.24
CA VAL A 54 -5.88 -12.64 -2.36
C VAL A 54 -7.18 -13.25 -2.87
N VAL A 55 -7.06 -14.17 -3.82
CA VAL A 55 -8.17 -14.99 -4.29
C VAL A 55 -7.66 -16.43 -4.29
N GLN A 56 -8.42 -17.37 -3.72
CA GLN A 56 -8.03 -18.77 -3.79
C GLN A 56 -7.87 -19.18 -5.26
N PRO A 57 -6.67 -19.61 -5.69
CA PRO A 57 -6.49 -20.03 -7.07
C PRO A 57 -7.23 -21.35 -7.29
N VAL A 58 -8.35 -21.31 -8.03
CA VAL A 58 -9.13 -22.50 -8.42
C VAL A 58 -8.37 -23.37 -9.43
N GLY A 59 -7.38 -22.80 -10.12
CA GLY A 59 -6.51 -23.46 -11.09
C GLY A 59 -5.90 -22.45 -12.06
N LEU A 60 -4.97 -22.87 -12.90
CA LEU A 60 -4.51 -22.06 -14.04
C LEU A 60 -5.61 -22.04 -15.11
N PRO A 61 -6.08 -20.87 -15.58
CA PRO A 61 -7.01 -20.82 -16.70
C PRO A 61 -6.30 -21.27 -17.98
N GLN A 62 -6.99 -22.05 -18.80
CA GLN A 62 -6.50 -22.35 -20.16
C GLN A 62 -6.48 -21.05 -20.99
N PRO A 63 -5.46 -20.82 -21.84
CA PRO A 63 -4.43 -21.74 -22.31
C PRO A 63 -3.11 -21.69 -21.51
N TRP A 64 -3.10 -21.15 -20.29
CA TRP A 64 -1.86 -20.91 -19.57
C TRP A 64 -1.26 -22.20 -19.00
N VAL A 65 0.02 -22.42 -19.30
CA VAL A 65 0.81 -23.54 -18.78
C VAL A 65 1.72 -23.04 -17.66
N SER A 66 1.76 -23.77 -16.54
CA SER A 66 2.62 -23.39 -15.42
C SER A 66 4.10 -23.44 -15.84
N PRO A 67 4.92 -22.45 -15.44
CA PRO A 67 6.37 -22.51 -15.63
C PRO A 67 7.06 -23.64 -14.86
N ILE A 68 6.39 -24.21 -13.84
CA ILE A 68 6.92 -25.28 -13.00
C ILE A 68 5.95 -26.47 -12.94
N SER A 69 6.45 -27.64 -12.53
CA SER A 69 5.65 -28.88 -12.50
C SER A 69 4.40 -28.77 -11.61
N ASN A 70 4.47 -27.99 -10.53
CA ASN A 70 3.35 -27.78 -9.62
C ASN A 70 2.70 -26.42 -9.84
N ALA A 71 1.64 -26.40 -10.67
CA ALA A 71 0.85 -25.21 -10.97
C ALA A 71 0.28 -24.51 -9.73
N LEU A 72 -0.16 -25.29 -8.74
CA LEU A 72 -0.74 -24.73 -7.53
C LEU A 72 0.34 -24.06 -6.66
N LEU A 73 1.52 -24.66 -6.55
CA LEU A 73 2.67 -24.05 -5.88
C LEU A 73 3.04 -22.72 -6.56
N PHE A 74 3.05 -22.69 -7.90
CA PHE A 74 3.31 -21.47 -8.66
C PHE A 74 2.34 -20.35 -8.31
N LEU A 75 1.03 -20.63 -8.33
CA LEU A 75 0.00 -19.64 -8.01
C LEU A 75 0.10 -19.16 -6.55
N ARG A 76 0.36 -20.07 -5.60
CA ARG A 76 0.57 -19.71 -4.18
C ARG A 76 1.82 -18.87 -3.97
N ALA A 77 2.90 -19.18 -4.67
CA ALA A 77 4.13 -18.40 -4.63
C ALA A 77 3.92 -17.01 -5.25
N LEU A 78 3.20 -16.93 -6.37
CA LEU A 78 2.86 -15.66 -7.02
C LEU A 78 2.00 -14.78 -6.10
N GLU A 79 1.01 -15.35 -5.40
CA GLU A 79 0.20 -14.68 -4.38
C GLU A 79 1.08 -14.10 -3.26
N GLY A 80 1.92 -14.94 -2.65
CA GLY A 80 2.83 -14.53 -1.58
C GLY A 80 3.86 -13.48 -2.02
N VAL A 81 4.38 -13.58 -3.24
CA VAL A 81 5.30 -12.59 -3.83
C VAL A 81 4.57 -11.27 -4.09
N GLY A 82 3.33 -11.29 -4.59
CA GLY A 82 2.51 -10.09 -4.76
C GLY A 82 2.29 -9.35 -3.45
N VAL A 83 1.98 -10.08 -2.38
CA VAL A 83 1.88 -9.56 -1.00
C VAL A 83 3.21 -8.98 -0.54
N MET A 84 4.30 -9.72 -0.70
CA MET A 84 5.63 -9.29 -0.29
C MET A 84 6.02 -7.97 -0.95
N LEU A 85 5.84 -7.87 -2.27
CA LEU A 85 6.17 -6.69 -3.06
C LEU A 85 5.30 -5.48 -2.66
N SER A 86 3.99 -5.69 -2.47
CA SER A 86 3.05 -4.63 -2.09
C SER A 86 3.39 -4.03 -0.73
N VAL A 87 3.60 -4.88 0.28
CA VAL A 87 4.00 -4.44 1.64
C VAL A 87 5.35 -3.74 1.60
N THR A 88 6.32 -4.28 0.87
CA THR A 88 7.65 -3.68 0.74
C THR A 88 7.59 -2.31 0.05
N ALA A 89 6.81 -2.18 -1.01
CA ALA A 89 6.64 -0.93 -1.74
C ALA A 89 6.07 0.18 -0.85
N VAL A 90 4.95 -0.10 -0.18
CA VAL A 90 4.28 0.85 0.72
C VAL A 90 5.16 1.17 1.93
N GLY A 91 5.80 0.15 2.52
CA GLY A 91 6.71 0.28 3.64
C GLY A 91 7.91 1.17 3.31
N LEU A 92 8.53 0.98 2.15
CA LEU A 92 9.61 1.87 1.70
C LEU A 92 9.11 3.26 1.37
N LEU A 93 7.95 3.41 0.73
CA LEU A 93 7.37 4.72 0.44
C LEU A 93 7.19 5.54 1.71
N VAL A 94 6.60 4.98 2.79
CA VAL A 94 6.46 5.75 4.04
C VAL A 94 7.81 6.13 4.66
N THR A 95 8.86 5.30 4.51
CA THR A 95 10.21 5.68 4.96
C THR A 95 10.81 6.85 4.18
N THR A 96 10.40 7.04 2.92
CA THR A 96 10.72 8.24 2.12
C THR A 96 9.96 9.50 2.57
N LEU A 97 9.14 9.45 3.61
CA LEU A 97 8.49 10.63 4.21
C LEU A 97 9.11 11.03 5.54
N LEU A 98 9.77 10.10 6.23
CA LEU A 98 10.28 10.30 7.58
C LEU A 98 11.45 11.28 7.65
N ALA A 99 11.44 12.11 8.70
CA ALA A 99 12.54 12.99 9.06
C ALA A 99 13.76 12.20 9.56
N GLN A 100 13.51 11.15 10.35
CA GLN A 100 14.55 10.36 11.00
C GLN A 100 14.40 8.88 10.69
N ARG A 101 15.50 8.23 10.27
CA ARG A 101 15.50 6.80 9.91
C ARG A 101 15.16 5.87 11.06
N ARG A 102 15.48 6.25 12.31
CA ARG A 102 15.16 5.45 13.51
C ARG A 102 13.66 5.19 13.68
N ASN A 103 12.81 6.05 13.10
CA ASN A 103 11.36 5.91 13.18
C ASN A 103 10.79 4.98 12.09
N ALA A 104 11.62 4.43 11.19
CA ALA A 104 11.18 3.64 10.05
C ALA A 104 10.37 2.42 10.46
N VAL A 105 10.90 1.61 11.38
CA VAL A 105 10.20 0.39 11.84
C VAL A 105 8.86 0.74 12.48
N LEU A 106 8.82 1.75 13.34
CA LEU A 106 7.59 2.21 14.00
C LEU A 106 6.57 2.75 12.99
N ALA A 107 7.01 3.49 11.98
CA ALA A 107 6.13 4.04 10.96
C ALA A 107 5.54 2.95 10.06
N ILE A 108 6.36 1.99 9.63
CA ILE A 108 5.91 0.83 8.85
C ILE A 108 4.92 0.00 9.68
N PHE A 109 5.27 -0.31 10.92
CA PHE A 109 4.41 -1.08 11.82
C PHE A 109 3.09 -0.37 12.06
N GLY A 110 3.12 0.93 12.38
CA GLY A 110 1.93 1.75 12.58
C GLY A 110 1.05 1.81 11.34
N LEU A 111 1.65 1.93 10.15
CA LEU A 111 0.91 1.94 8.88
C LEU A 111 0.21 0.59 8.62
N VAL A 112 0.94 -0.52 8.74
CA VAL A 112 0.41 -1.87 8.55
C VAL A 112 -0.69 -2.18 9.58
N LEU A 113 -0.46 -1.83 10.85
CA LEU A 113 -1.45 -2.02 11.92
C LEU A 113 -2.71 -1.19 11.66
N THR A 114 -2.56 0.08 11.26
CA THR A 114 -3.70 0.95 10.93
C THR A 114 -4.50 0.37 9.76
N ALA A 115 -3.82 -0.07 8.70
CA ALA A 115 -4.47 -0.70 7.55
C ALA A 115 -5.23 -1.98 7.95
N LEU A 116 -4.62 -2.85 8.78
CA LEU A 116 -5.26 -4.06 9.30
C LEU A 116 -6.49 -3.75 10.14
N LEU A 117 -6.41 -2.76 11.04
CA LEU A 117 -7.53 -2.35 11.89
C LEU A 117 -8.69 -1.82 11.05
N LEU A 118 -8.41 -0.96 10.07
CA LEU A 118 -9.43 -0.47 9.13
C LEU A 118 -10.05 -1.64 8.36
N LYS A 119 -9.22 -2.61 7.92
CA LYS A 119 -9.69 -3.77 7.18
C LYS A 119 -10.63 -4.64 7.99
N VAL A 120 -10.24 -4.97 9.21
CA VAL A 120 -11.04 -5.78 10.13
C VAL A 120 -12.36 -5.08 10.46
N LEU A 121 -12.30 -3.77 10.75
CA LEU A 121 -13.50 -2.97 11.06
C LEU A 121 -14.50 -2.97 9.89
N PHE A 122 -14.04 -2.66 8.68
CA PHE A 122 -14.91 -2.56 7.51
C PHE A 122 -15.34 -3.93 6.99
N ALA A 123 -14.47 -4.95 7.02
CA ALA A 123 -14.85 -6.32 6.71
C ALA A 123 -15.96 -6.81 7.65
N GLY A 124 -15.84 -6.55 8.95
CA GLY A 124 -16.86 -6.95 9.93
C GLY A 124 -18.18 -6.21 9.78
N ALA A 125 -18.14 -4.95 9.36
CA ALA A 125 -19.34 -4.15 9.12
C ALA A 125 -20.07 -4.50 7.81
N LEU A 126 -19.32 -4.85 6.76
CA LEU A 126 -19.83 -4.86 5.39
C LEU A 126 -19.88 -6.26 4.74
N LEU A 127 -18.98 -7.19 5.07
CA LEU A 127 -18.93 -8.52 4.46
C LEU A 127 -19.86 -9.52 5.16
N LYS A 128 -20.22 -10.58 4.43
CA LYS A 128 -20.82 -11.77 5.02
C LYS A 128 -19.80 -12.48 5.94
N PRO A 129 -20.24 -13.13 7.04
CA PRO A 129 -19.32 -13.84 7.94
C PRO A 129 -18.44 -14.88 7.25
N THR A 130 -18.94 -15.51 6.18
CA THR A 130 -18.19 -16.51 5.38
C THR A 130 -17.01 -15.89 4.62
N GLU A 131 -17.11 -14.62 4.23
CA GLU A 131 -16.09 -13.89 3.47
C GLU A 131 -15.15 -13.08 4.38
N PHE A 132 -15.44 -13.03 5.68
CA PHE A 132 -14.70 -12.18 6.63
C PHE A 132 -13.21 -12.52 6.72
N LEU A 133 -12.81 -13.77 6.51
CA LEU A 133 -11.41 -14.21 6.50
C LEU A 133 -10.91 -14.63 5.11
N ALA A 134 -11.67 -14.37 4.03
CA ALA A 134 -11.28 -14.76 2.68
C ALA A 134 -9.94 -14.11 2.24
N TRP A 135 -9.61 -12.95 2.82
CA TRP A 135 -8.36 -12.22 2.60
C TRP A 135 -7.17 -12.72 3.43
N PHE A 136 -7.34 -13.74 4.29
CA PHE A 136 -6.30 -14.27 5.16
C PHE A 136 -6.02 -15.74 4.84
N ASN A 137 -4.78 -16.03 4.42
CA ASN A 137 -4.31 -17.39 4.20
C ASN A 137 -2.80 -17.50 4.49
N LEU A 138 -2.26 -18.73 4.44
CA LEU A 138 -0.87 -19.00 4.77
C LEU A 138 0.12 -18.32 3.79
N ASN A 139 -0.25 -18.17 2.51
CA ASN A 139 0.60 -17.53 1.51
C ASN A 139 0.70 -16.02 1.76
N VAL A 140 -0.41 -15.39 2.14
CA VAL A 140 -0.45 -13.98 2.55
C VAL A 140 0.41 -13.77 3.81
N LEU A 141 0.29 -14.65 4.80
CA LEU A 141 1.11 -14.58 6.00
C LEU A 141 2.61 -14.75 5.67
N ALA A 142 2.96 -15.74 4.85
CA ALA A 142 4.33 -15.96 4.40
C ALA A 142 4.88 -14.76 3.62
N GLY A 143 4.11 -14.21 2.68
CA GLY A 143 4.46 -13.02 1.92
C GLY A 143 4.69 -11.79 2.80
N ALA A 144 3.83 -11.58 3.81
CA ALA A 144 3.99 -10.50 4.78
C ALA A 144 5.25 -10.68 5.64
N LEU A 145 5.54 -11.90 6.10
CA LEU A 145 6.76 -12.20 6.86
C LEU A 145 8.03 -11.97 6.01
N LEU A 146 8.00 -12.41 4.75
CA LEU A 146 9.09 -12.15 3.80
C LEU A 146 9.28 -10.65 3.55
N ALA A 147 8.18 -9.87 3.47
CA ALA A 147 8.27 -8.42 3.36
C ALA A 147 8.95 -7.78 4.57
N TRP A 148 8.64 -8.23 5.79
CA TRP A 148 9.31 -7.75 7.00
C TRP A 148 10.81 -8.04 6.97
N GLY A 149 11.21 -9.24 6.53
CA GLY A 149 12.61 -9.60 6.33
C GLY A 149 13.30 -8.70 5.29
N LEU A 150 12.65 -8.49 4.15
CA LEU A 150 13.17 -7.63 3.07
C LEU A 150 13.27 -6.16 3.51
N LEU A 151 12.26 -5.63 4.18
CA LEU A 151 12.25 -4.27 4.74
C LEU A 151 13.35 -4.08 5.79
N ALA A 152 13.62 -5.08 6.63
CA ALA A 152 14.70 -5.00 7.62
C ALA A 152 16.09 -4.75 6.99
N VAL A 153 16.27 -5.19 5.74
CA VAL A 153 17.47 -4.94 4.93
C VAL A 153 17.35 -3.60 4.19
N LEU A 154 16.26 -3.39 3.43
CA LEU A 154 16.12 -2.25 2.53
C LEU A 154 16.00 -0.90 3.25
N VAL A 155 15.46 -0.88 4.48
CA VAL A 155 15.38 0.35 5.30
C VAL A 155 16.77 0.87 5.71
N ARG A 156 17.80 0.01 5.71
CA ARG A 156 19.18 0.43 6.00
C ARG A 156 19.81 1.20 4.84
N LEU A 157 19.28 1.06 3.63
CA LEU A 157 19.79 1.75 2.45
C LEU A 157 19.63 3.27 2.56
N GLN A 158 20.38 3.99 1.73
CA GLN A 158 20.17 5.42 1.57
C GLN A 158 18.79 5.69 0.95
N ARG A 159 18.19 6.81 1.31
CA ARG A 159 16.82 7.19 0.91
C ARG A 159 16.57 7.15 -0.60
N ARG A 160 17.54 7.58 -1.40
CA ARG A 160 17.49 7.49 -2.88
C ARG A 160 17.30 6.06 -3.38
N TRP A 161 17.91 5.09 -2.70
CA TRP A 161 17.78 3.66 -3.02
C TRP A 161 16.47 3.09 -2.49
N GLN A 162 16.01 3.54 -1.32
CA GLN A 162 14.67 3.19 -0.82
C GLN A 162 13.58 3.60 -1.82
N ALA A 163 13.65 4.81 -2.39
CA ALA A 163 12.70 5.27 -3.40
C ALA A 163 12.72 4.42 -4.69
N ARG A 164 13.92 4.06 -5.17
CA ARG A 164 14.09 3.17 -6.34
C ARG A 164 13.53 1.78 -6.08
N MET A 165 13.84 1.20 -4.92
CA MET A 165 13.35 -0.12 -4.53
C MET A 165 11.84 -0.11 -4.29
N ALA A 166 11.29 0.98 -3.73
CA ALA A 166 9.85 1.17 -3.61
C ALA A 166 9.17 1.18 -4.97
N LEU A 167 9.72 1.93 -5.94
CA LEU A 167 9.18 2.01 -7.30
C LEU A 167 9.26 0.67 -8.02
N LEU A 168 10.39 -0.04 -7.90
CA LEU A 168 10.57 -1.39 -8.44
C LEU A 168 9.55 -2.36 -7.85
N CYS A 169 9.43 -2.41 -6.52
CA CYS A 169 8.48 -3.30 -5.85
C CYS A 169 7.03 -2.97 -6.23
N LEU A 170 6.70 -1.68 -6.33
CA LEU A 170 5.38 -1.23 -6.75
C LEU A 170 5.07 -1.68 -8.19
N GLY A 171 5.99 -1.45 -9.13
CA GLY A 171 5.83 -1.89 -10.51
C GLY A 171 5.70 -3.41 -10.64
N MET A 172 6.53 -4.17 -9.92
CA MET A 172 6.43 -5.63 -9.89
C MET A 172 5.13 -6.12 -9.26
N ALA A 173 4.65 -5.47 -8.20
CA ALA A 173 3.35 -5.79 -7.60
C ALA A 173 2.20 -5.56 -8.61
N GLN A 174 2.25 -4.45 -9.36
CA GLN A 174 1.28 -4.17 -10.42
C GLN A 174 1.36 -5.16 -11.58
N LEU A 175 2.56 -5.65 -11.94
CA LEU A 175 2.70 -6.74 -12.90
C LEU A 175 2.06 -8.03 -12.39
N VAL A 176 2.27 -8.38 -11.12
CA VAL A 176 1.63 -9.55 -10.51
C VAL A 176 0.11 -9.41 -10.54
N GLU A 177 -0.41 -8.22 -10.20
CA GLU A 177 -1.85 -7.91 -10.22
C GLU A 177 -2.43 -7.95 -11.64
N ALA A 178 -1.75 -7.37 -12.63
CA ALA A 178 -2.19 -7.39 -14.03
C ALA A 178 -2.17 -8.79 -14.64
N LEU A 179 -1.22 -9.62 -14.22
CA LEU A 179 -1.14 -11.03 -14.60
C LEU A 179 -2.07 -11.91 -13.75
N TRP A 180 -2.78 -11.36 -12.78
CA TRP A 180 -3.67 -12.14 -11.93
C TRP A 180 -5.08 -12.22 -12.52
N PRO A 181 -5.74 -13.39 -12.58
CA PRO A 181 -5.30 -14.78 -12.36
C PRO A 181 -4.99 -15.45 -13.71
N LEU A 182 -4.20 -14.79 -14.56
CA LEU A 182 -4.06 -15.01 -16.01
C LEU A 182 -5.42 -14.93 -16.81
N THR A 183 -6.40 -14.33 -16.11
CA THR A 183 -7.54 -13.45 -16.47
C THR A 183 -8.83 -13.96 -17.15
N ALA A 184 -9.92 -14.05 -16.37
CA ALA A 184 -11.13 -13.21 -16.53
C ALA A 184 -11.76 -12.92 -15.16
N GLN A 185 -12.07 -11.67 -14.83
CA GLN A 185 -12.76 -11.28 -13.58
C GLN A 185 -13.80 -10.21 -13.90
N PRO A 186 -15.09 -10.54 -13.68
CA PRO A 186 -15.80 -9.77 -12.67
C PRO A 186 -16.69 -10.71 -11.86
N VAL A 187 -16.15 -11.29 -10.77
CA VAL A 187 -17.07 -11.76 -9.71
C VAL A 187 -17.73 -10.49 -9.17
N GLY A 188 -19.06 -10.42 -9.31
CA GLY A 188 -19.85 -9.29 -8.87
C GLY A 188 -19.58 -9.02 -7.39
N MET A 189 -18.73 -8.04 -7.10
CA MET A 189 -18.31 -7.64 -5.75
C MET A 189 -19.53 -7.31 -4.87
N ALA A 190 -20.63 -6.87 -5.49
CA ALA A 190 -21.92 -6.65 -4.84
C ALA A 190 -22.45 -7.89 -4.10
N SER A 191 -22.12 -9.11 -4.54
CA SER A 191 -22.56 -10.36 -3.91
C SER A 191 -21.82 -10.70 -2.59
N LEU A 192 -20.64 -10.11 -2.38
CA LEU A 192 -19.81 -10.30 -1.17
C LEU A 192 -20.33 -9.47 0.01
N PHE A 193 -21.01 -8.35 -0.29
CA PHE A 193 -21.59 -7.47 0.71
C PHE A 193 -22.83 -8.09 1.35
N LYS A 194 -22.99 -7.89 2.66
CA LYS A 194 -24.20 -8.28 3.40
C LYS A 194 -25.40 -7.41 3.02
N TRP A 195 -25.16 -6.18 2.55
CA TRP A 195 -26.18 -5.17 2.30
C TRP A 195 -26.15 -4.72 0.83
N SER A 196 -27.29 -4.76 0.15
CA SER A 196 -27.46 -4.27 -1.23
C SER A 196 -27.99 -2.83 -1.25
N TYR A 197 -27.31 -1.89 -0.60
CA TYR A 197 -27.69 -0.46 -0.66
C TYR A 197 -27.03 0.23 -1.86
N GLY A 198 -27.79 1.07 -2.58
CA GLY A 198 -27.27 1.88 -3.71
C GLY A 198 -26.07 2.74 -3.33
N HIS A 199 -26.05 3.34 -2.13
CA HIS A 199 -24.92 4.12 -1.63
C HIS A 199 -23.62 3.30 -1.40
N LEU A 200 -23.74 2.00 -1.13
CA LEU A 200 -22.55 1.13 -1.05
C LEU A 200 -21.95 0.90 -2.42
N ARG A 201 -22.75 0.97 -3.50
CA ARG A 201 -22.25 0.92 -4.87
C ARG A 201 -21.41 2.14 -5.18
N ASP A 202 -21.88 3.34 -4.83
CA ASP A 202 -21.13 4.59 -5.04
C ASP A 202 -19.82 4.61 -4.22
N PHE A 203 -19.87 4.20 -2.96
CA PHE A 203 -18.70 4.09 -2.09
C PHE A 203 -17.68 3.05 -2.60
N SER A 204 -18.15 1.86 -2.96
CA SER A 204 -17.30 0.80 -3.51
C SER A 204 -16.67 1.21 -4.83
N GLY A 205 -17.42 1.90 -5.71
CA GLY A 205 -16.91 2.44 -6.96
C GLY A 205 -15.82 3.50 -6.75
N LEU A 206 -16.03 4.47 -5.84
CA LEU A 206 -15.02 5.49 -5.53
C LEU A 206 -13.73 4.87 -4.97
N THR A 207 -13.86 3.97 -4.00
CA THR A 207 -12.70 3.32 -3.37
C THR A 207 -11.97 2.37 -4.33
N GLN A 208 -12.69 1.72 -5.25
CA GLN A 208 -12.13 0.96 -6.36
C GLN A 208 -11.31 1.86 -7.29
N THR A 209 -11.89 2.96 -7.77
CA THR A 209 -11.18 3.93 -8.63
C THR A 209 -9.95 4.49 -7.93
N MET A 210 -10.04 4.78 -6.63
CA MET A 210 -8.89 5.20 -5.84
C MET A 210 -7.82 4.11 -5.76
N SER A 211 -8.20 2.84 -5.60
CA SER A 211 -7.27 1.71 -5.59
C SER A 211 -6.56 1.53 -6.93
N GLU A 212 -7.26 1.74 -8.04
CA GLU A 212 -6.69 1.66 -9.39
C GLU A 212 -5.78 2.86 -9.69
N ALA A 213 -6.14 4.05 -9.23
CA ALA A 213 -5.37 5.28 -9.47
C ALA A 213 -4.10 5.37 -8.59
N TRP A 214 -4.17 4.85 -7.37
CA TRP A 214 -3.13 5.05 -6.36
C TRP A 214 -1.72 4.56 -6.78
N PRO A 215 -1.54 3.35 -7.35
CA PRO A 215 -0.22 2.86 -7.76
C PRO A 215 0.45 3.80 -8.76
N TRP A 216 -0.31 4.38 -9.69
CA TRP A 216 0.21 5.33 -10.68
C TRP A 216 0.64 6.65 -10.03
N LEU A 217 -0.16 7.17 -9.11
CA LEU A 217 0.18 8.38 -8.35
C LEU A 217 1.42 8.18 -7.47
N ALA A 218 1.52 7.02 -6.82
CA ALA A 218 2.68 6.65 -6.01
C ALA A 218 3.93 6.46 -6.87
N ALA A 219 3.81 5.84 -8.05
CA ALA A 219 4.92 5.69 -8.99
C ALA A 219 5.40 7.06 -9.51
N ALA A 220 4.48 7.95 -9.90
CA ALA A 220 4.80 9.31 -10.33
C ALA A 220 5.52 10.09 -9.24
N TYR A 221 5.06 9.97 -7.99
CA TYR A 221 5.72 10.58 -6.83
C TYR A 221 7.14 10.07 -6.62
N LEU A 222 7.34 8.74 -6.60
CA LEU A 222 8.65 8.13 -6.40
C LEU A 222 9.63 8.51 -7.53
N PHE A 223 9.14 8.53 -8.77
CA PHE A 223 9.92 8.97 -9.92
C PHE A 223 10.32 10.46 -9.79
N TRP A 224 9.38 11.32 -9.40
CA TRP A 224 9.67 12.74 -9.17
C TRP A 224 10.74 12.93 -8.09
N LEU A 225 10.64 12.20 -6.98
CA LEU A 225 11.63 12.22 -5.90
C LEU A 225 13.03 11.83 -6.43
N MET A 226 13.11 10.79 -7.28
CA MET A 226 14.36 10.36 -7.89
C MET A 226 14.97 11.41 -8.83
N VAL A 227 14.15 12.09 -9.63
CA VAL A 227 14.60 13.16 -10.52
C VAL A 227 15.21 14.33 -9.72
N LEU A 228 14.60 14.70 -8.60
CA LEU A 228 15.11 15.76 -7.74
C LEU A 228 16.42 15.38 -7.06
N ASP A 229 16.50 14.17 -6.50
CA ASP A 229 17.73 13.66 -5.88
C ASP A 229 18.88 13.66 -6.91
N TRP A 230 18.60 13.30 -8.16
CA TRP A 230 19.60 13.32 -9.24
C TRP A 230 20.03 14.73 -9.64
N ARG A 231 19.11 15.70 -9.69
CA ARG A 231 19.44 17.11 -9.94
C ARG A 231 20.37 17.66 -8.84
N GLN A 232 20.05 17.40 -7.58
CA GLN A 232 20.87 17.83 -6.44
C GLN A 232 22.26 17.20 -6.44
N ALA A 233 22.36 15.91 -6.81
CA ALA A 233 23.65 15.23 -6.96
C ALA A 233 24.50 15.82 -8.09
N ARG A 234 23.90 16.35 -9.17
CA ARG A 234 24.65 17.01 -10.25
C ARG A 234 25.12 18.41 -9.87
N HIS A 235 24.33 19.19 -9.13
CA HIS A 235 24.74 20.53 -8.71
C HIS A 235 25.87 20.53 -7.68
N SER A 236 25.96 19.51 -6.83
CA SER A 236 27.04 19.39 -5.84
C SER A 236 28.41 19.02 -6.44
N VAL A 237 28.45 18.56 -7.69
CA VAL A 237 29.70 18.24 -8.40
C VAL A 237 30.27 19.46 -9.13
N VAL A 238 29.50 20.55 -9.28
CA VAL A 238 29.87 21.72 -10.10
C VAL A 238 30.49 22.87 -9.29
N LEU A 239 30.55 22.77 -7.96
CA LEU A 239 31.19 23.78 -7.10
C LEU A 239 32.50 23.21 -6.49
N PRO A 240 33.67 23.59 -7.01
CA PRO A 240 34.96 23.42 -6.32
C PRO A 240 35.11 24.37 -5.13
#